data_AF-A0AAV3YXV8-F1
#
_entry.id   AF-A0AAV3YXV8-F1
#
_cell.length_a   1.000
_cell.length_b   1.000
_cell.length_c   1.000
_cell.angle_alpha   90.00
_cell.angle_beta   90.00
_cell.angle_gamma   90.00
#
_symmetry.space_group_name_H-M   'P 1'
#
loop_
_entity.id
_entity.type
_entity.pdbx_description
1 polymer ?
#
loop_
_entity_poly.entity_id
_entity_poly.type
_entity_poly.pdbx_seq_one_letter_code
_entity_poly.pdbx_strand_id
1 'polypeptide(L)'
;MACPSDPVAKARYLEKIKTIGGRDFYKIAGDEFSFNLDELPEITYPDIFSYLVLAQSKYTADEFKAYKGLQAFNQANNGWVTNVAICKPHSSRNVLIMAKVD
;
A
#
# COMPACT_ATOMS: atom_id res chain seq x y z
N MET A 1 14.87 -19.85 10.62
CA MET A 1 15.44 -20.03 9.27
C MET A 1 15.08 -18.79 8.45
N ALA A 2 15.93 -17.76 8.48
CA ALA A 2 15.68 -16.52 7.76
C ALA A 2 16.17 -16.68 6.32
N CYS A 3 15.28 -16.62 5.33
CA CYS A 3 15.69 -16.55 3.93
C CYS A 3 16.58 -15.32 3.73
N PRO A 4 17.69 -15.42 2.98
CA PRO A 4 18.46 -14.25 2.61
C PRO A 4 17.53 -13.36 1.78
N SER A 5 17.19 -12.21 2.33
CA SER A 5 16.34 -11.21 1.70
C SER A 5 16.80 -10.98 0.26
N ASP A 6 15.96 -11.32 -0.72
CA ASP A 6 16.21 -11.08 -2.14
C ASP A 6 16.76 -9.65 -2.31
N PRO A 7 18.00 -9.49 -2.81
CA PRO A 7 18.64 -8.18 -2.92
C PRO A 7 17.84 -7.23 -3.82
N VAL A 8 17.10 -7.76 -4.79
CA VAL A 8 16.20 -6.99 -5.67
C VAL A 8 14.98 -6.49 -4.88
N ALA A 9 14.40 -7.33 -4.01
CA ALA A 9 13.33 -6.92 -3.12
C ALA A 9 13.78 -5.83 -2.13
N LYS A 10 14.99 -5.97 -1.57
CA LYS A 10 15.57 -4.97 -0.67
C LYS A 10 15.80 -3.63 -1.37
N ALA A 11 16.35 -3.63 -2.58
CA ALA A 11 16.55 -2.41 -3.36
C ALA A 11 15.21 -1.69 -3.63
N ARG A 12 14.19 -2.41 -4.10
CA ARG A 12 12.84 -1.87 -4.34
C ARG A 12 12.21 -1.28 -3.08
N TYR A 13 12.41 -1.93 -1.94
CA TYR A 13 11.92 -1.42 -0.66
C TYR A 13 12.56 -0.08 -0.28
N LEU A 14 13.89 0.01 -0.41
CA LEU A 14 14.62 1.25 -0.13
C LEU A 14 14.22 2.38 -1.09
N GLU A 15 13.95 2.08 -2.36
CA GLU A 15 13.41 3.06 -3.31
C GLU A 15 12.03 3.57 -2.90
N LYS A 16 11.13 2.69 -2.46
CA LYS A 16 9.81 3.09 -1.94
C LYS A 16 9.94 4.00 -0.73
N ILE A 17 10.81 3.67 0.23
CA ILE A 17 11.03 4.51 1.42
C ILE A 17 11.49 5.92 1.03
N LYS A 18 12.34 6.08 0.00
CA LYS A 18 12.76 7.41 -0.47
C LYS A 18 11.57 8.27 -0.92
N THR A 19 10.52 7.68 -1.49
CA THR A 19 9.34 8.43 -1.96
C THR A 19 8.49 9.03 -0.84
N ILE A 20 8.66 8.57 0.39
CA ILE A 20 7.93 9.04 1.59
C ILE A 20 8.85 9.79 2.57
N GLY A 21 9.93 10.38 2.07
CA GLY A 21 10.87 11.16 2.89
C GLY A 21 11.84 10.33 3.72
N GLY A 22 12.10 9.07 3.35
CA GLY A 22 13.14 8.27 3.98
C GLY A 22 12.75 7.59 5.29
N ARG A 23 11.48 7.70 5.71
CA ARG A 23 10.97 7.05 6.93
C ARG A 23 10.51 5.61 6.65
N ASP A 24 10.88 4.70 7.53
CA ASP A 24 10.48 3.30 7.45
C ASP A 24 9.05 3.12 7.99
N PHE A 25 8.17 2.51 7.20
CA PHE A 25 6.75 2.27 7.52
C PHE A 25 6.57 1.57 8.88
N TYR A 26 7.45 0.63 9.22
CA TYR A 26 7.34 -0.16 10.45
C TYR A 26 7.89 0.55 11.70
N LYS A 27 8.49 1.73 11.53
CA LYS A 27 9.11 2.51 12.62
C LYS A 27 8.36 3.79 12.94
N ILE A 28 7.26 4.08 12.24
CA ILE A 28 6.41 5.23 12.52
C ILE A 28 5.65 4.94 13.82
N ALA A 29 5.66 5.91 14.73
CA ALA A 29 4.99 5.78 16.00
C ALA A 29 3.45 5.86 15.82
N GLY A 30 2.72 5.14 16.66
CA GLY A 30 1.26 4.96 16.52
C GLY A 30 0.46 6.26 16.66
N ASP A 31 1.02 7.27 17.32
CA ASP A 31 0.46 8.60 17.52
C ASP A 31 0.52 9.49 16.26
N GLU A 32 1.37 9.16 15.29
CA GLU A 32 1.41 9.85 13.99
C GLU A 32 0.29 9.39 13.03
N PHE A 33 -0.52 8.41 13.43
CA PHE A 33 -1.63 7.89 12.63
C PHE A 33 -2.98 8.47 13.06
N SER A 34 -3.73 8.97 12.08
CA SER A 34 -5.12 9.37 12.18
C SER A 34 -6.04 8.22 11.77
N PHE A 35 -7.13 8.01 12.51
CA PHE A 35 -8.18 7.04 12.14
C PHE A 35 -9.35 7.69 11.40
N ASN A 36 -9.21 8.96 11.00
CA ASN A 36 -10.25 9.68 10.29
C ASN A 36 -10.29 9.28 8.81
N LEU A 37 -11.34 8.58 8.38
CA LEU A 37 -11.48 8.12 6.99
C LEU A 37 -11.63 9.26 5.98
N ASP A 38 -12.06 10.45 6.39
CA ASP A 38 -12.15 11.63 5.51
C ASP A 38 -10.77 12.10 5.04
N GLU A 39 -9.70 11.61 5.66
CA GLU A 39 -8.33 11.90 5.28
C GLU A 39 -7.78 11.02 4.15
N LEU A 40 -8.54 10.00 3.73
CA LEU A 40 -8.16 9.15 2.61
C LEU A 40 -8.08 9.98 1.32
N PRO A 41 -7.14 9.64 0.42
CA PRO A 41 -7.14 10.24 -0.90
C PRO A 41 -8.44 9.89 -1.62
N GLU A 42 -8.99 10.84 -2.36
CA GLU A 42 -10.11 10.58 -3.26
C GLU A 42 -9.65 9.59 -4.34
N ILE A 43 -10.37 8.47 -4.46
CA ILE A 43 -10.11 7.44 -5.46
C ILE A 43 -11.27 7.44 -6.44
N THR A 44 -10.96 7.56 -7.73
CA THR A 44 -11.96 7.51 -8.78
C THR A 44 -12.01 6.14 -9.45
N TYR A 45 -13.12 5.82 -10.13
CA TYR A 45 -13.25 4.56 -10.87
C TYR A 45 -12.11 4.33 -11.89
N PRO A 46 -11.66 5.35 -12.68
CA PRO A 46 -10.49 5.22 -13.53
C PRO A 46 -9.21 4.79 -12.81
N ASP A 47 -9.00 5.21 -11.56
CA ASP A 47 -7.82 4.83 -10.76
C ASP A 47 -7.87 3.34 -10.42
N ILE A 48 -9.04 2.85 -10.03
CA ILE A 48 -9.28 1.44 -9.72
C ILE A 48 -9.06 0.58 -10.98
N PHE A 49 -9.64 0.99 -12.11
CA PHE A 49 -9.45 0.30 -13.39
C PHE A 49 -7.98 0.26 -13.82
N SER A 50 -7.30 1.41 -13.71
CA SER A 50 -5.87 1.52 -14.04
C SER A 50 -5.02 0.60 -13.18
N TYR A 51 -5.33 0.49 -11.89
CA TYR A 51 -4.62 -0.40 -10.97
C TYR A 51 -4.91 -1.89 -11.23
N LEU A 52 -6.17 -2.27 -11.46
CA LEU A 52 -6.56 -3.68 -11.57
C LEU A 52 -6.25 -4.29 -12.94
N VAL A 53 -6.38 -3.49 -14.00
CA VAL A 53 -6.38 -3.94 -15.39
C VAL A 53 -5.12 -3.49 -16.14
N LEU A 54 -4.77 -2.20 -16.03
CA LEU A 54 -3.65 -1.63 -16.81
C LEU A 54 -2.28 -1.85 -16.15
N ALA A 55 -2.23 -2.06 -14.83
CA ALA A 55 -0.96 -2.24 -14.13
C ALA A 55 -0.44 -3.69 -14.24
N GLN A 56 0.80 -3.84 -14.69
CA GLN A 56 1.49 -5.12 -14.68
C GLN A 56 1.95 -5.51 -13.26
N SER A 57 1.63 -6.75 -12.86
CA SER A 57 2.10 -7.33 -11.60
C SER A 57 3.62 -7.54 -11.67
N LYS A 58 4.34 -6.94 -10.71
CA LYS A 58 5.81 -7.06 -10.62
C LYS A 58 6.31 -8.46 -10.28
N TYR A 59 5.43 -9.39 -9.93
CA TYR A 59 5.79 -10.75 -9.49
C TYR A 59 5.51 -11.81 -10.55
N THR A 60 4.45 -11.63 -11.33
CA THR A 60 4.04 -12.60 -12.36
C THR A 60 4.43 -12.13 -13.75
N ALA A 61 4.74 -10.83 -13.95
CA ALA A 61 5.01 -10.19 -15.24
C ALA A 61 3.89 -10.33 -16.30
N ASP A 62 2.84 -11.09 -15.98
CA ASP A 62 1.62 -11.19 -16.77
C ASP A 62 0.85 -9.85 -16.72
N GLU A 63 0.45 -9.41 -17.91
CA GLU A 63 -0.46 -8.29 -18.10
C GLU A 63 -1.89 -8.67 -17.68
N PHE A 64 -2.72 -7.66 -17.41
CA PHE A 64 -4.18 -7.78 -17.31
C PHE A 64 -4.81 -8.49 -16.12
N LYS A 65 -4.06 -8.92 -15.09
CA LYS A 65 -4.69 -9.31 -13.82
C LYS A 65 -3.80 -8.94 -12.65
N ALA A 66 -4.06 -7.81 -12.01
CA ALA A 66 -3.67 -7.62 -10.62
C ALA A 66 -4.49 -8.58 -9.73
N TYR A 67 -4.27 -9.90 -9.88
CA TYR A 67 -5.05 -10.95 -9.21
C TYR A 67 -5.08 -10.76 -7.70
N LYS A 68 -3.92 -10.42 -7.12
CA LYS A 68 -3.81 -10.08 -5.70
C LYS A 68 -4.52 -8.76 -5.35
N GLY A 69 -4.53 -7.80 -6.27
CA GLY A 69 -5.25 -6.53 -6.09
C GLY A 69 -6.76 -6.73 -6.09
N LEU A 70 -7.29 -7.57 -7.00
CA LEU A 70 -8.71 -7.91 -7.04
C LEU A 70 -9.12 -8.71 -5.80
N GLN A 71 -8.29 -9.66 -5.35
CA GLN A 71 -8.52 -10.38 -4.11
C GLN A 71 -8.56 -9.43 -2.90
N ALA A 72 -7.59 -8.52 -2.79
CA ALA A 72 -7.55 -7.51 -1.72
C ALA A 72 -8.76 -6.57 -1.75
N PHE A 73 -9.21 -6.16 -2.95
CA PHE A 73 -10.45 -5.40 -3.11
C PHE A 73 -11.66 -6.16 -2.56
N ASN A 74 -11.80 -7.44 -2.90
CA ASN A 74 -12.89 -8.26 -2.39
C ASN A 74 -12.83 -8.44 -0.87
N GLN A 75 -11.64 -8.56 -0.28
CA GLN A 75 -11.47 -8.61 1.18
C GLN A 75 -11.94 -7.32 1.85
N ALA A 76 -11.55 -6.16 1.29
CA ALA A 76 -12.01 -4.87 1.77
C ALA A 76 -13.53 -4.72 1.64
N ASN A 77 -14.10 -5.06 0.49
CA ASN A 77 -15.54 -5.00 0.23
C ASN A 77 -16.35 -5.93 1.14
N ASN A 78 -15.81 -7.09 1.50
CA ASN A 78 -16.45 -8.05 2.38
C ASN A 78 -16.26 -7.72 3.88
N GLY A 79 -15.67 -6.56 4.20
CA GLY A 79 -15.51 -6.09 5.58
C GLY A 79 -14.38 -6.75 6.38
N TRP A 80 -13.42 -7.39 5.72
CA TRP A 80 -12.28 -8.04 6.40
C TRP A 80 -11.20 -7.04 6.79
N VAL A 81 -11.24 -5.83 6.23
CA VAL A 81 -10.29 -4.77 6.51
C VAL A 81 -10.83 -3.88 7.62
N THR A 82 -10.16 -3.88 8.75
CA THR A 82 -10.53 -3.14 9.96
C THR A 82 -9.39 -2.22 10.42
N ASN A 83 -9.69 -1.26 11.30
CA ASN A 83 -8.70 -0.33 11.89
C ASN A 83 -7.82 0.37 10.85
N VAL A 84 -8.46 1.02 9.86
CA VAL A 84 -7.74 1.82 8.87
C VAL A 84 -7.14 3.05 9.55
N ALA A 85 -5.83 3.21 9.40
CA ALA A 85 -5.03 4.25 9.99
C ALA A 85 -4.22 4.96 8.90
N ILE A 86 -4.17 6.28 8.96
CA ILE A 86 -3.66 7.15 7.90
C ILE A 86 -2.57 8.02 8.48
N CYS A 87 -1.42 8.05 7.82
CA CYS A 87 -0.33 8.96 8.17
C CYS A 87 0.04 9.78 6.94
N LYS A 88 0.09 11.11 7.11
CA LYS A 88 0.51 12.06 6.08
C LYS A 88 1.88 12.61 6.47
N PRO A 89 2.98 12.10 5.90
CA PRO A 89 4.30 12.63 6.19
C PRO A 89 4.37 14.09 5.75
N HIS A 90 4.86 14.97 6.63
CA HIS A 90 4.94 16.41 6.39
C HIS A 90 5.76 16.81 5.15
N SER A 91 6.53 15.88 4.55
CA SER A 91 7.47 16.14 3.46
C SER A 91 7.09 15.49 2.12
N SER A 92 5.97 14.77 2.03
CA SER A 92 5.61 14.04 0.79
C SER A 92 4.14 14.19 0.41
N ARG A 93 3.87 14.23 -0.90
CA ARG A 93 2.49 14.11 -1.44
C ARG A 93 1.87 12.72 -1.24
N ASN A 94 2.70 11.75 -0.88
CA ASN A 94 2.27 10.37 -0.67
C ASN A 94 1.67 10.20 0.73
N VAL A 95 0.60 9.41 0.80
CA VAL A 95 -0.10 9.09 2.05
C VAL A 95 0.20 7.63 2.42
N LEU A 96 0.47 7.39 3.69
CA LEU A 96 0.61 6.04 4.23
C LEU A 96 -0.74 5.59 4.76
N ILE A 97 -1.15 4.38 4.37
CA ILE A 97 -2.36 3.74 4.83
C ILE A 97 -1.96 2.41 5.44
N MET A 98 -2.34 2.19 6.69
CA MET A 98 -2.24 0.91 7.38
C MET A 98 -3.64 0.41 7.68
N ALA A 99 -3.83 -0.90 7.62
CA ALA A 99 -5.07 -1.51 8.03
C ALA A 99 -4.80 -2.90 8.56
N LYS A 100 -5.66 -3.36 9.46
CA LYS A 100 -5.68 -4.73 9.94
C LYS A 100 -6.55 -5.56 8.99
N VAL A 101 -6.10 -6.75 8.65
CA VAL A 101 -6.90 -7.75 7.93
C VAL A 101 -7.20 -8.87 8.91
N ASP A 102 -8.48 -9.17 9.11
CA ASP A 102 -8.95 -10.28 9.96
C ASP A 102 -9.12 -11.59 9.16
#